data_AF-A0A2J7ZU94-F1
#
_entry.id   AF-A0A2J7ZU94-F1
#
_cell.length_a   1.000
_cell.length_b   1.000
_cell.length_c   1.000
_cell.angle_alpha   90.00
_cell.angle_beta   90.00
_cell.angle_gamma   90.00
#
_symmetry.space_group_name_H-M   'P 1'
#
loop_
_entity.id
_entity.type
_entity.pdbx_description
1 polymer ?
#
loop_
_entity_poly.entity_id
_entity_poly.type
_entity_poly.pdbx_seq_one_letter_code
_entity_poly.pdbx_strand_id
1 'polypeptide(L)'
;MSLGYADRLKQRRNLGGQLGAQEYHQSFEDIAVGVKSLAQWVSNAERVFVFTGAGISTACGIPDFRGPNGIWTLRKKKAPVPTDFTPFEFAKPSFTHMAISALVASGKAPHVCSQNVDSLHLWSGVPRDRIAELHGNCFAERCTSCKKEYARDFQMETVNFKPSGRRCPAPGCGGPLVDNILDWDTTLPEDELNESVRQAEGADVALVLGTSLQIQPANELPTLTRDEGGKMVIVNLQKTPKDRRANLIIRGRVDLVMALLMQELRMQVPPYIRTESLVVRHSCSSSAGASASGGGGGGSSGSAGRALTVVVGSRHGPGCPLPMVERLSLTLEAEAEGAAGGGSGEGGGGGGEGRVKEEDEAGCSGGGGGGGAAWGPVSSGELAPAGGGGGGFSHTFAGVPGWVRRVRCTLQVRLVKWADAERRDVRLQHSIDLGELGRGGAAAPPASASGDQGGSGGDVKPLKDLPPAADGSPSTAAAAGSSSGDGGVEVVVRHSFVSQRLQYDAAEVVAAFRAAPPPVVMPEPPRKRARKEGSPAAPTRVSARQSRNSQRAQYAEESASSQDGGGSGSGEEEGGS
;
A
#
# COMPACT_ATOMS: atom_id res chain seq x y z
N MET A 1 5.25 -6.44 10.67
CA MET A 1 6.72 -6.61 10.86
C MET A 1 7.29 -7.12 9.54
N SER A 2 8.26 -6.44 8.93
CA SER A 2 8.86 -6.84 7.63
C SER A 2 9.51 -8.24 7.66
N LEU A 3 10.00 -8.69 8.82
CA LEU A 3 10.43 -10.07 9.08
C LEU A 3 9.31 -11.10 8.86
N GLY A 4 8.05 -10.71 9.07
CA GLY A 4 6.90 -11.59 8.92
C GLY A 4 6.81 -12.20 7.53
N TYR A 5 7.17 -11.48 6.47
CA TYR A 5 7.24 -12.07 5.13
C TYR A 5 8.30 -13.18 5.04
N ALA A 6 9.53 -12.86 5.44
CA ALA A 6 10.65 -13.81 5.37
C ALA A 6 10.47 -15.03 6.30
N ASP A 7 9.71 -14.89 7.38
CA ASP A 7 9.36 -15.98 8.31
C ASP A 7 8.28 -16.92 7.76
N ARG A 8 7.44 -16.43 6.83
CA ARG A 8 6.35 -17.23 6.23
C ARG A 8 6.79 -18.09 5.05
N LEU A 9 7.93 -17.79 4.43
CA LEU A 9 8.49 -18.58 3.34
C LEU A 9 8.91 -19.97 3.81
N LYS A 10 8.89 -20.97 2.92
CA LYS A 10 9.43 -22.30 3.23
C LYS A 10 10.89 -22.19 3.66
N GLN A 11 11.26 -22.94 4.69
CA GLN A 11 12.66 -23.02 5.11
C GLN A 11 13.48 -23.74 4.04
N ARG A 12 14.57 -23.10 3.58
CA ARG A 12 15.43 -23.64 2.54
C ARG A 12 16.90 -23.56 2.96
N ARG A 13 17.65 -24.65 2.75
CA ARG A 13 19.10 -24.68 3.03
C ARG A 13 19.90 -23.82 2.03
N ASN A 14 19.46 -23.82 0.77
CA ASN A 14 20.05 -23.00 -0.29
C ASN A 14 19.15 -21.80 -0.58
N LEU A 15 19.58 -20.60 -0.13
CA LEU A 15 18.85 -19.34 -0.30
C LEU A 15 19.15 -18.64 -1.64
N GLY A 16 19.86 -19.34 -2.53
CA GLY A 16 20.27 -18.84 -3.84
C GLY A 16 21.40 -17.82 -3.78
N GLY A 17 22.48 -18.10 -4.50
CA GLY A 17 23.59 -17.19 -4.73
C GLY A 17 24.44 -16.84 -3.49
N GLN A 18 25.14 -15.71 -3.57
CA GLN A 18 26.08 -15.24 -2.56
C GLN A 18 25.41 -14.32 -1.53
N LEU A 19 25.64 -14.61 -0.24
CA LEU A 19 25.16 -13.83 0.90
C LEU A 19 26.31 -13.05 1.56
N GLY A 20 26.02 -11.84 2.03
CA GLY A 20 26.98 -11.00 2.76
C GLY A 20 28.19 -10.63 1.92
N ALA A 21 28.01 -10.43 0.62
CA ALA A 21 29.09 -10.00 -0.27
C ALA A 21 29.64 -8.63 0.17
N GLN A 22 30.93 -8.41 -0.08
CA GLN A 22 31.59 -7.13 0.19
C GLN A 22 30.89 -5.99 -0.55
N GLU A 23 30.66 -4.90 0.16
CA GLU A 23 30.21 -3.63 -0.41
C GLU A 23 31.39 -2.80 -0.90
N TYR A 24 31.17 -2.08 -1.99
CA TYR A 24 32.11 -1.15 -2.58
C TYR A 24 31.49 0.24 -2.54
N HIS A 25 32.32 1.25 -2.22
CA HIS A 25 31.90 2.64 -2.12
C HIS A 25 32.83 3.49 -2.98
N GLN A 26 32.31 4.01 -4.09
CA GLN A 26 32.99 5.01 -4.91
C GLN A 26 33.00 6.36 -4.20
N SER A 27 33.99 7.20 -4.54
CA SER A 27 34.02 8.58 -4.09
C SER A 27 32.82 9.36 -4.63
N PHE A 28 32.48 10.48 -4.00
CA PHE A 28 31.41 11.35 -4.49
C PHE A 28 31.69 11.82 -5.92
N GLU A 29 32.94 12.17 -6.21
CA GLU A 29 33.41 12.65 -7.51
C GLU A 29 33.25 11.57 -8.59
N ASP A 30 33.65 10.33 -8.31
CA ASP A 30 33.50 9.21 -9.25
C ASP A 30 32.02 8.90 -9.53
N ILE A 31 31.18 8.95 -8.48
CA ILE A 31 29.72 8.80 -8.62
C ILE A 31 29.17 9.91 -9.51
N ALA A 32 29.54 11.17 -9.26
CA ALA A 32 29.06 12.31 -10.05
C ALA A 32 29.47 12.21 -11.52
N VAL A 33 30.69 11.76 -11.83
CA VAL A 33 31.14 11.50 -13.21
C VAL A 33 30.31 10.40 -13.88
N GLY A 34 30.07 9.29 -13.17
CA GLY A 34 29.20 8.22 -13.65
C GLY A 34 27.77 8.71 -13.92
N VAL A 35 27.21 9.50 -12.99
CA VAL A 35 25.85 10.07 -13.11
C VAL A 35 25.73 11.00 -14.31
N LYS A 36 26.74 11.82 -14.63
CA LYS A 36 26.71 12.65 -15.85
C LYS A 36 26.57 11.81 -17.12
N SER A 37 27.29 10.69 -17.19
CA SER A 37 27.17 9.75 -18.32
C SER A 37 25.78 9.10 -18.37
N LEU A 38 25.26 8.69 -17.21
CA LEU A 38 23.90 8.15 -17.08
C LEU A 38 22.84 9.18 -17.50
N ALA A 39 22.95 10.43 -17.05
CA ALA A 39 22.03 11.51 -17.37
C ALA A 39 22.02 11.79 -18.88
N GLN A 40 23.18 11.77 -19.53
CA GLN A 40 23.26 11.87 -20.99
C GLN A 40 22.51 10.74 -21.69
N TRP A 41 22.69 9.48 -21.25
CA TRP A 41 21.98 8.34 -21.82
C TRP A 41 20.46 8.40 -21.58
N VAL A 42 20.03 8.74 -20.37
CA VAL A 42 18.60 8.87 -20.02
C VAL A 42 17.94 10.04 -20.76
N SER A 43 18.64 11.16 -20.91
CA SER A 43 18.15 12.32 -21.67
C SER A 43 17.92 11.96 -23.14
N ASN A 44 18.85 11.22 -23.75
CA ASN A 44 18.77 10.80 -25.15
C ASN A 44 17.87 9.57 -25.40
N ALA A 45 17.57 8.78 -24.37
CA ALA A 45 16.71 7.61 -24.47
C ALA A 45 15.26 8.02 -24.75
N GLU A 46 14.59 7.28 -25.62
CA GLU A 46 13.14 7.34 -25.74
C GLU A 46 12.51 6.57 -24.56
N ARG A 47 13.05 5.39 -24.24
CA ARG A 47 12.51 4.51 -23.19
C ARG A 47 13.60 4.00 -22.25
N VAL A 48 13.36 4.17 -20.95
CA VAL A 48 14.17 3.65 -19.86
C VAL A 48 13.45 2.48 -19.19
N PHE A 49 14.06 1.30 -19.20
CA PHE A 49 13.59 0.15 -18.43
C PHE A 49 14.15 0.22 -17.01
N VAL A 50 13.30 0.43 -16.01
CA VAL A 50 13.70 0.48 -14.60
C VAL A 50 13.56 -0.90 -13.98
N PHE A 51 14.63 -1.42 -13.37
CA PHE A 51 14.63 -2.71 -12.68
C PHE A 51 15.12 -2.58 -11.23
N THR A 52 14.28 -2.90 -10.25
CA THR A 52 14.56 -2.61 -8.83
C THR A 52 14.59 -3.86 -7.95
N GLY A 53 15.42 -3.82 -6.91
CA GLY A 53 15.41 -4.80 -5.82
C GLY A 53 15.50 -4.15 -4.43
N ALA A 54 15.66 -4.98 -3.40
CA ALA A 54 15.46 -4.59 -2.00
C ALA A 54 16.37 -3.44 -1.53
N GLY A 55 17.51 -3.22 -2.20
CA GLY A 55 18.44 -2.14 -1.92
C GLY A 55 17.82 -0.74 -1.98
N ILE A 56 16.78 -0.52 -2.81
CA ILE A 56 16.10 0.78 -2.88
C ILE A 56 15.22 1.09 -1.66
N SER A 57 14.88 0.06 -0.88
CA SER A 57 14.03 0.15 0.32
C SER A 57 14.84 0.18 1.62
N THR A 58 16.17 -0.03 1.56
CA THR A 58 17.05 0.00 2.74
C THR A 58 17.03 1.32 3.50
N ALA A 59 16.98 2.45 2.78
CA ALA A 59 16.84 3.78 3.38
C ALA A 59 15.46 4.03 4.02
N CYS A 60 14.49 3.15 3.77
CA CYS A 60 13.15 3.21 4.36
C CYS A 60 13.05 2.45 5.69
N GLY A 61 14.18 1.95 6.22
CA GLY A 61 14.23 1.10 7.41
C GLY A 61 13.82 -0.36 7.17
N ILE A 62 13.66 -0.76 5.90
CA ILE A 62 13.38 -2.14 5.49
C ILE A 62 14.71 -2.85 5.18
N PRO A 63 15.05 -3.95 5.85
CA PRO A 63 16.29 -4.66 5.58
C PRO A 63 16.28 -5.29 4.18
N ASP A 64 17.46 -5.36 3.56
CA ASP A 64 17.61 -6.19 2.37
C ASP A 64 17.69 -7.69 2.72
N PHE A 65 17.86 -8.50 1.69
CA PHE A 65 17.94 -9.94 1.83
C PHE A 65 19.38 -10.47 1.97
N ARG A 66 20.32 -9.92 1.19
CA ARG A 66 21.65 -10.53 0.93
C ARG A 66 22.83 -9.62 1.27
N GLY A 67 22.57 -8.39 1.71
CA GLY A 67 23.57 -7.45 2.19
C GLY A 67 24.36 -8.00 3.38
N PRO A 68 25.38 -7.28 3.87
CA PRO A 68 26.14 -7.68 5.06
C PRO A 68 25.25 -7.97 6.28
N ASN A 69 24.16 -7.19 6.41
CA ASN A 69 23.14 -7.27 7.45
C ASN A 69 21.77 -7.74 6.89
N GLY A 70 21.74 -8.32 5.70
CA GLY A 70 20.50 -8.81 5.09
C GLY A 70 19.91 -10.00 5.83
N ILE A 71 18.59 -10.18 5.73
CA ILE A 71 17.84 -11.22 6.47
C ILE A 71 18.47 -12.61 6.27
N TRP A 72 18.76 -13.00 5.03
CA TRP A 72 19.34 -14.31 4.71
C TRP A 72 20.77 -14.43 5.20
N THR A 73 21.55 -13.34 5.12
CA THR A 73 22.92 -13.30 5.62
C THR A 73 22.98 -13.53 7.13
N LEU A 74 22.13 -12.83 7.89
CA LEU A 74 22.07 -12.96 9.35
C LEU A 74 21.56 -14.34 9.77
N ARG A 75 20.51 -14.87 9.13
CA ARG A 75 20.01 -16.23 9.39
C ARG A 75 21.08 -17.29 9.12
N LYS A 76 21.81 -17.20 8.00
CA LYS A 76 22.90 -18.13 7.69
C LYS A 76 24.03 -18.06 8.72
N LYS A 77 24.34 -16.86 9.21
CA LYS A 77 25.33 -16.63 10.29
C LYS A 77 24.82 -17.04 11.67
N LYS A 78 23.54 -17.38 11.83
CA LYS A 78 22.85 -17.52 13.13
C LYS A 78 23.02 -16.29 14.02
N ALA A 79 23.16 -15.12 13.39
CA ALA A 79 23.24 -13.85 14.08
C ALA A 79 21.82 -13.35 14.41
N PRO A 80 21.64 -12.60 15.50
CA PRO A 80 20.36 -11.97 15.79
C PRO A 80 19.98 -11.06 14.64
N VAL A 81 18.74 -11.20 14.18
CA VAL A 81 18.17 -10.29 13.20
C VAL A 81 17.66 -9.07 13.97
N PRO A 82 18.11 -7.84 13.64
CA PRO A 82 17.64 -6.64 14.32
C PRO A 82 16.11 -6.58 14.36
N THR A 83 15.56 -6.00 15.43
CA THR A 83 14.10 -5.87 15.62
C THR A 83 13.60 -4.45 15.42
N ASP A 84 14.52 -3.50 15.20
CA ASP A 84 14.30 -2.07 15.02
C ASP A 84 13.97 -1.67 13.57
N PHE A 85 13.58 -2.63 12.73
CA PHE A 85 13.17 -2.36 11.36
C PHE A 85 11.81 -1.67 11.29
N THR A 86 11.62 -0.86 10.24
CA THR A 86 10.32 -0.29 9.91
C THR A 86 9.41 -1.40 9.36
N PRO A 87 8.26 -1.68 10.00
CA PRO A 87 7.24 -2.54 9.42
C PRO A 87 6.78 -1.99 8.06
N PHE A 88 6.43 -2.86 7.11
CA PHE A 88 6.05 -2.41 5.77
C PHE A 88 4.89 -1.41 5.80
N GLU A 89 3.90 -1.63 6.66
CA GLU A 89 2.73 -0.75 6.80
C GLU A 89 3.14 0.69 7.09
N PHE A 90 4.23 0.88 7.84
CA PHE A 90 4.71 2.17 8.34
C PHE A 90 5.85 2.76 7.51
N ALA A 91 6.34 2.03 6.51
CA ALA A 91 7.40 2.49 5.64
C ALA A 91 6.89 3.61 4.70
N LYS A 92 7.81 4.49 4.33
CA LYS A 92 7.60 5.52 3.30
C LYS A 92 8.47 5.21 2.09
N PRO A 93 8.06 5.61 0.88
CA PRO A 93 8.92 5.52 -0.29
C PRO A 93 10.25 6.28 -0.08
N SER A 94 11.37 5.72 -0.51
CA SER A 94 12.66 6.44 -0.53
C SER A 94 12.68 7.54 -1.59
N PHE A 95 13.73 8.38 -1.57
CA PHE A 95 13.95 9.34 -2.65
C PHE A 95 14.00 8.63 -4.01
N THR A 96 14.65 7.46 -4.09
CA THR A 96 14.70 6.65 -5.31
C THR A 96 13.31 6.27 -5.82
N HIS A 97 12.38 5.84 -4.96
CA HIS A 97 11.01 5.52 -5.37
C HIS A 97 10.29 6.74 -5.95
N MET A 98 10.44 7.90 -5.31
CA MET A 98 9.81 9.15 -5.76
C MET A 98 10.45 9.68 -7.06
N ALA A 99 11.76 9.52 -7.23
CA ALA A 99 12.46 9.84 -8.48
C ALA A 99 12.01 8.94 -9.64
N ILE A 100 11.80 7.64 -9.38
CA ILE A 100 11.21 6.73 -10.37
C ILE A 100 9.78 7.16 -10.72
N SER A 101 8.96 7.55 -9.73
CA SER A 101 7.63 8.10 -9.97
C SER A 101 7.66 9.32 -10.91
N ALA A 102 8.64 10.23 -10.73
CA ALA A 102 8.85 11.36 -11.64
C ALA A 102 9.23 10.94 -13.07
N LEU A 103 10.09 9.92 -13.22
CA LEU A 103 10.48 9.36 -14.53
C LEU A 103 9.31 8.66 -15.24
N VAL A 104 8.43 8.00 -14.48
CA VAL A 104 7.21 7.38 -15.02
C VAL A 104 6.22 8.47 -15.46
N ALA A 105 6.02 9.48 -14.62
CA ALA A 105 5.11 10.60 -14.92
C ALA A 105 5.57 11.40 -16.14
N SER A 106 6.89 11.52 -16.38
CA SER A 106 7.42 12.17 -17.58
C SER A 106 7.34 11.32 -18.86
N GLY A 107 6.97 10.04 -18.74
CA GLY A 107 6.93 9.08 -19.85
C GLY A 107 8.29 8.48 -20.21
N LYS A 108 9.39 8.91 -19.58
CA LYS A 108 10.74 8.37 -19.84
C LYS A 108 10.90 6.92 -19.39
N ALA A 109 10.27 6.55 -18.28
CA ALA A 109 10.23 5.17 -17.78
C ALA A 109 8.78 4.66 -17.85
N PRO A 110 8.30 4.16 -19.00
CA PRO A 110 6.90 3.77 -19.16
C PRO A 110 6.47 2.64 -18.20
N HIS A 111 7.43 1.85 -17.72
CA HIS A 111 7.17 0.72 -16.85
C HIS A 111 8.29 0.51 -15.83
N VAL A 112 7.93 0.04 -14.63
CA VAL A 112 8.86 -0.34 -13.55
C VAL A 112 8.75 -1.84 -13.32
N CYS A 113 9.87 -2.55 -13.43
CA CYS A 113 9.96 -3.96 -13.09
C CYS A 113 10.64 -4.11 -11.72
N SER A 114 9.95 -4.74 -10.77
CA SER A 114 10.41 -4.84 -9.39
C SER A 114 10.45 -6.27 -8.89
N GLN A 115 11.49 -6.56 -8.11
CA GLN A 115 11.62 -7.78 -7.32
C GLN A 115 11.12 -7.61 -5.88
N ASN A 116 10.71 -6.40 -5.51
CA ASN A 116 10.28 -6.07 -4.15
C ASN A 116 8.82 -6.45 -3.93
N VAL A 117 8.51 -6.81 -2.69
CA VAL A 117 7.16 -7.17 -2.23
C VAL A 117 6.58 -6.14 -1.26
N ASP A 118 7.23 -4.98 -1.11
CA ASP A 118 6.97 -3.97 -0.08
C ASP A 118 5.89 -2.93 -0.45
N SER A 119 5.38 -2.96 -1.69
CA SER A 119 4.37 -2.04 -2.23
C SER A 119 4.79 -0.57 -2.36
N LEU A 120 6.07 -0.23 -2.12
CA LEU A 120 6.50 1.18 -2.07
C LEU A 120 6.46 1.89 -3.44
N HIS A 121 6.52 1.15 -4.55
CA HIS A 121 6.28 1.72 -5.89
C HIS A 121 4.82 2.14 -6.10
N LEU A 122 3.87 1.31 -5.65
CA LEU A 122 2.45 1.66 -5.72
C LEU A 122 2.16 2.88 -4.84
N TRP A 123 2.74 2.91 -3.64
CA TRP A 123 2.56 4.03 -2.72
C TRP A 123 3.31 5.30 -3.13
N SER A 124 4.38 5.22 -3.94
CA SER A 124 5.04 6.41 -4.50
C SER A 124 4.23 7.09 -5.62
N GLY A 125 3.06 6.53 -5.96
CA GLY A 125 2.15 7.07 -6.97
C GLY A 125 2.37 6.52 -8.37
N VAL A 126 3.23 5.51 -8.55
CA VAL A 126 3.35 4.83 -9.84
C VAL A 126 2.04 4.08 -10.13
N PRO A 127 1.40 4.30 -11.30
CA PRO A 127 0.17 3.60 -11.67
C PRO A 127 0.38 2.07 -11.70
N ARG A 128 -0.59 1.30 -11.20
CA ARG A 128 -0.48 -0.18 -11.10
C ARG A 128 -0.25 -0.87 -12.45
N ASP A 129 -0.81 -0.33 -13.53
CA ASP A 129 -0.64 -0.78 -14.92
C ASP A 129 0.75 -0.46 -15.50
N ARG A 130 1.59 0.25 -14.75
CA ARG A 130 3.00 0.54 -15.08
C ARG A 130 4.00 -0.16 -14.15
N ILE A 131 3.55 -1.15 -13.38
CA ILE A 131 4.39 -1.91 -12.44
C ILE A 131 4.26 -3.41 -12.73
N ALA A 132 5.41 -4.09 -12.82
CA ALA A 132 5.52 -5.54 -12.72
C ALA A 132 6.16 -5.87 -11.37
N GLU A 133 5.42 -6.53 -10.50
CA GLU A 133 5.83 -7.03 -9.18
C GLU A 133 6.12 -8.53 -9.31
N LEU A 134 7.28 -8.87 -9.87
CA LEU A 134 7.61 -10.25 -10.27
C LEU A 134 7.54 -11.25 -9.11
N HIS A 135 7.79 -10.81 -7.87
CA HIS A 135 7.73 -11.68 -6.69
C HIS A 135 6.43 -11.52 -5.88
N GLY A 136 5.47 -10.79 -6.44
CA GLY A 136 4.21 -10.45 -5.79
C GLY A 136 4.31 -9.22 -4.89
N ASN A 137 3.27 -9.00 -4.09
CA ASN A 137 3.12 -7.84 -3.23
C ASN A 137 2.46 -8.21 -1.90
N CYS A 138 3.12 -7.87 -0.79
CA CYS A 138 2.65 -8.16 0.55
C CYS A 138 1.32 -7.47 0.92
N PHE A 139 0.86 -6.52 0.11
CA PHE A 139 -0.36 -5.75 0.30
C PHE A 139 -1.41 -6.04 -0.77
N ALA A 140 -1.24 -7.10 -1.55
CA ALA A 140 -2.19 -7.49 -2.59
C ALA A 140 -2.72 -8.90 -2.37
N GLU A 141 -3.99 -9.08 -2.74
CA GLU A 141 -4.62 -10.38 -2.86
C GLU A 141 -5.34 -10.50 -4.20
N ARG A 142 -5.47 -11.72 -4.71
CA ARG A 142 -6.04 -12.00 -6.03
C ARG A 142 -7.20 -12.97 -5.93
N CYS A 143 -8.24 -12.74 -6.72
CA CYS A 143 -9.33 -13.70 -6.85
C CYS A 143 -8.91 -14.89 -7.71
N THR A 144 -9.11 -16.11 -7.23
CA THR A 144 -8.78 -17.31 -8.01
C THR A 144 -9.73 -17.53 -9.19
N SER A 145 -10.97 -17.02 -9.10
CA SER A 145 -12.01 -17.14 -10.13
C SER A 145 -11.86 -16.08 -11.23
N CYS A 146 -11.97 -14.79 -10.90
CA CYS A 146 -11.95 -13.70 -11.90
C CYS A 146 -10.58 -13.04 -12.12
N LYS A 147 -9.54 -13.52 -11.43
CA LYS A 147 -8.15 -13.01 -11.50
C LYS A 147 -7.93 -11.55 -11.09
N LYS A 148 -8.99 -10.82 -10.73
CA LYS A 148 -8.89 -9.44 -10.24
C LYS A 148 -8.04 -9.36 -8.98
N GLU A 149 -7.12 -8.41 -9.00
CA GLU A 149 -6.23 -8.07 -7.88
C GLU A 149 -6.85 -6.95 -7.03
N TYR A 150 -6.59 -7.01 -5.73
CA TYR A 150 -7.05 -6.05 -4.74
C TYR A 150 -5.88 -5.60 -3.87
N ALA A 151 -5.44 -4.37 -4.06
CA ALA A 151 -4.50 -3.71 -3.17
C ALA A 151 -5.18 -3.36 -1.83
N ARG A 152 -4.44 -3.54 -0.74
CA ARG A 152 -4.84 -3.35 0.65
C ARG A 152 -3.91 -2.35 1.34
N ASP A 153 -4.37 -1.76 2.43
CA ASP A 153 -3.57 -0.91 3.32
C ASP A 153 -2.95 -1.70 4.49
N PHE A 154 -3.20 -3.00 4.55
CA PHE A 154 -2.66 -3.94 5.53
C PHE A 154 -1.91 -5.09 4.86
N GLN A 155 -0.92 -5.62 5.57
CA GLN A 155 -0.11 -6.73 5.08
C GLN A 155 -0.93 -8.03 5.08
N MET A 156 -0.80 -8.83 4.02
CA MET A 156 -1.29 -10.20 3.99
C MET A 156 -0.56 -11.04 5.02
N GLU A 157 -1.26 -11.99 5.64
CA GLU A 157 -0.70 -12.89 6.66
C GLU A 157 -0.21 -14.23 6.10
N THR A 158 -0.51 -14.49 4.83
CA THR A 158 -0.17 -15.72 4.12
C THR A 158 0.82 -15.45 2.99
N VAL A 159 1.42 -16.52 2.45
CA VAL A 159 2.27 -16.52 1.25
C VAL A 159 1.97 -17.77 0.44
N ASN A 160 2.38 -17.79 -0.83
CA ASN A 160 2.20 -18.90 -1.78
C ASN A 160 0.75 -19.09 -2.23
N PHE A 161 0.04 -18.00 -2.52
CA PHE A 161 -1.34 -18.03 -3.00
C PHE A 161 -2.28 -18.80 -2.07
N LYS A 162 -2.06 -18.68 -0.76
CA LYS A 162 -2.92 -19.30 0.25
C LYS A 162 -4.18 -18.45 0.45
N PRO A 163 -5.31 -19.07 0.83
CA PRO A 163 -6.55 -18.35 1.09
C PRO A 163 -6.36 -17.26 2.14
N SER A 164 -6.82 -16.05 1.81
CA SER A 164 -6.75 -14.92 2.72
C SER A 164 -7.94 -14.85 3.70
N GLY A 165 -8.89 -15.78 3.56
CA GLY A 165 -10.15 -15.82 4.30
C GLY A 165 -11.25 -14.92 3.72
N ARG A 166 -10.94 -14.10 2.71
CA ARG A 166 -11.88 -13.14 2.10
C ARG A 166 -12.46 -13.64 0.77
N ARG A 167 -13.58 -13.02 0.36
CA ARG A 167 -14.25 -13.28 -0.91
C ARG A 167 -14.17 -12.06 -1.83
N CYS A 168 -14.19 -12.33 -3.13
CA CYS A 168 -14.13 -11.33 -4.18
C CYS A 168 -15.36 -10.43 -4.13
N PRO A 169 -15.20 -9.10 -3.93
CA PRO A 169 -16.31 -8.16 -3.89
C PRO A 169 -16.85 -7.80 -5.29
N ALA A 170 -16.24 -8.31 -6.37
CA ALA A 170 -16.73 -8.05 -7.71
C ALA A 170 -18.16 -8.60 -7.88
N PRO A 171 -19.10 -7.80 -8.42
CA PRO A 171 -20.47 -8.24 -8.66
C PRO A 171 -20.51 -9.56 -9.44
N GLY A 172 -21.29 -10.53 -8.94
CA GLY A 172 -21.45 -11.84 -9.57
C GLY A 172 -20.27 -12.80 -9.44
N CYS A 173 -19.18 -12.42 -8.74
CA CYS A 173 -18.01 -13.29 -8.59
C CYS A 173 -18.04 -14.09 -7.28
N GLY A 174 -17.86 -13.43 -6.12
CA GLY A 174 -17.84 -14.10 -4.80
C GLY A 174 -16.73 -15.15 -4.59
N GLY A 175 -15.85 -15.36 -5.57
CA GLY A 175 -14.77 -16.35 -5.52
C GLY A 175 -13.76 -16.08 -4.40
N PRO A 176 -13.03 -17.11 -3.94
CA PRO A 176 -12.08 -16.94 -2.85
C PRO A 176 -10.91 -16.05 -3.27
N LEU A 177 -10.42 -15.26 -2.31
CA LEU A 177 -9.21 -14.47 -2.44
C LEU A 177 -8.02 -15.22 -1.84
N VAL A 178 -6.86 -15.07 -2.47
CA VAL A 178 -5.57 -15.60 -2.03
C VAL A 178 -4.54 -14.48 -1.96
N ASP A 179 -3.52 -14.59 -1.12
CA ASP A 179 -2.39 -13.64 -1.18
C ASP A 179 -1.75 -13.61 -2.56
N ASN A 180 -1.11 -12.50 -2.92
CA ASN A 180 -0.40 -12.35 -4.18
C ASN A 180 1.12 -12.34 -3.94
N ILE A 181 1.65 -13.33 -3.22
CA ILE A 181 3.07 -13.39 -2.84
C ILE A 181 3.65 -14.76 -3.21
N LEU A 182 4.80 -14.76 -3.88
CA LEU A 182 5.46 -16.01 -4.27
C LEU A 182 6.25 -16.64 -3.11
N ASP A 183 6.32 -17.97 -3.13
CA ASP A 183 7.30 -18.74 -2.36
C ASP A 183 8.42 -19.21 -3.30
N TRP A 184 9.43 -19.88 -2.76
CA TRP A 184 10.67 -20.19 -3.49
C TRP A 184 10.52 -20.95 -4.81
N ASP A 185 9.54 -21.85 -4.88
CA ASP A 185 9.32 -22.76 -6.00
C ASP A 185 8.07 -22.36 -6.82
N THR A 186 7.52 -21.18 -6.54
CA THR A 186 6.36 -20.64 -7.24
C THR A 186 6.82 -19.95 -8.52
N THR A 187 6.16 -20.22 -9.65
CA THR A 187 6.48 -19.57 -10.92
C THR A 187 6.18 -18.07 -10.86
N LEU A 188 6.97 -17.28 -11.60
CA LEU A 188 6.68 -15.85 -11.74
C LEU A 188 5.33 -15.65 -12.45
N PRO A 189 4.58 -14.58 -12.12
CA PRO A 189 3.35 -14.24 -12.83
C PRO A 189 3.65 -13.96 -14.31
N GLU A 190 3.07 -14.78 -15.20
CA GLU A 190 3.40 -14.79 -16.62
C GLU A 190 3.13 -13.44 -17.30
N ASP A 191 1.99 -12.82 -17.01
CA ASP A 191 1.61 -11.52 -17.58
C ASP A 191 2.63 -10.42 -17.26
N GLU A 192 3.11 -10.38 -16.01
CA GLU A 192 4.07 -9.38 -15.57
C GLU A 192 5.48 -9.67 -16.07
N LEU A 193 5.86 -10.95 -16.16
CA LEU A 193 7.12 -11.36 -16.76
C LEU A 193 7.15 -11.01 -18.26
N ASN A 194 6.09 -11.34 -18.99
CA ASN A 194 5.96 -11.06 -20.41
C ASN A 194 5.98 -9.55 -20.69
N GLU A 195 5.30 -8.75 -19.88
CA GLU A 195 5.38 -7.29 -19.98
C GLU A 195 6.79 -6.78 -19.68
N SER A 196 7.44 -7.31 -18.66
CA SER A 196 8.82 -6.93 -18.33
C SER A 196 9.81 -7.27 -19.44
N VAL A 197 9.63 -8.41 -20.12
CA VAL A 197 10.42 -8.80 -21.30
C VAL A 197 10.21 -7.77 -22.42
N ARG A 198 8.95 -7.46 -22.77
CA ARG A 198 8.63 -6.48 -23.82
C ARG A 198 9.24 -5.11 -23.55
N GLN A 199 9.14 -4.65 -22.31
CA GLN A 199 9.68 -3.35 -21.88
C GLN A 199 11.21 -3.34 -21.89
N ALA A 200 11.86 -4.44 -21.47
CA ALA A 200 13.31 -4.55 -21.49
C ALA A 200 13.86 -4.59 -22.93
N GLU A 201 13.27 -5.39 -23.82
CA GLU A 201 13.69 -5.49 -25.24
C GLU A 201 13.50 -4.16 -25.98
N GLY A 202 12.46 -3.40 -25.64
CA GLY A 202 12.14 -2.12 -26.28
C GLY A 202 12.85 -0.89 -25.70
N ALA A 203 13.71 -1.04 -24.69
CA ALA A 203 14.34 0.09 -24.01
C ALA A 203 15.71 0.46 -24.60
N ASP A 204 16.08 1.74 -24.51
CA ASP A 204 17.41 2.24 -24.88
C ASP A 204 18.39 2.16 -23.71
N VAL A 205 17.85 2.21 -22.48
CA VAL A 205 18.61 2.15 -21.23
C VAL A 205 17.90 1.26 -20.23
N ALA A 206 18.57 0.21 -19.75
CA ALA A 206 18.19 -0.53 -18.56
C ALA A 206 18.88 0.10 -17.34
N LEU A 207 18.08 0.62 -16.41
CA LEU A 207 18.54 1.17 -15.14
C LEU A 207 18.25 0.17 -14.01
N VAL A 208 19.30 -0.52 -13.57
CA VAL A 208 19.22 -1.53 -12.50
C VAL A 208 19.59 -0.90 -11.16
N LEU A 209 18.69 -0.94 -10.18
CA LEU A 209 18.83 -0.25 -8.91
C LEU A 209 18.66 -1.20 -7.72
N GLY A 210 19.68 -1.29 -6.87
CA GLY A 210 19.56 -1.94 -5.55
C GLY A 210 19.21 -3.42 -5.59
N THR A 211 19.63 -4.15 -6.63
CA THR A 211 19.50 -5.62 -6.71
C THR A 211 20.86 -6.28 -6.89
N SER A 212 21.03 -7.45 -6.27
CA SER A 212 22.22 -8.26 -6.47
C SER A 212 22.20 -9.07 -7.77
N LEU A 213 21.07 -9.08 -8.50
CA LEU A 213 20.87 -9.81 -9.77
C LEU A 213 21.22 -11.31 -9.69
N GLN A 214 20.88 -11.97 -8.58
CA GLN A 214 21.22 -13.39 -8.37
C GLN A 214 20.05 -14.36 -8.64
N ILE A 215 18.82 -13.86 -8.70
CA ILE A 215 17.62 -14.70 -8.76
C ILE A 215 17.09 -14.73 -10.19
N GLN A 216 17.14 -15.94 -10.77
CA GLN A 216 16.55 -16.26 -12.06
C GLN A 216 15.06 -16.56 -11.91
N PRO A 217 14.26 -16.32 -12.97
CA PRO A 217 14.67 -15.73 -14.25
C PRO A 217 14.75 -14.19 -14.23
N ALA A 218 14.27 -13.53 -13.16
CA ALA A 218 14.14 -12.06 -13.10
C ALA A 218 15.46 -11.29 -13.37
N ASN A 219 16.61 -11.81 -12.94
CA ASN A 219 17.91 -11.17 -13.14
C ASN A 219 18.40 -11.12 -14.60
N GLU A 220 17.76 -11.87 -15.51
CA GLU A 220 18.10 -11.86 -16.93
C GLU A 220 17.44 -10.69 -17.67
N LEU A 221 16.33 -10.15 -17.14
CA LEU A 221 15.52 -9.13 -17.82
C LEU A 221 16.32 -7.88 -18.23
N PRO A 222 17.13 -7.24 -17.34
CA PRO A 222 17.89 -6.05 -17.74
C PRO A 222 18.91 -6.33 -18.83
N THR A 223 19.27 -7.60 -19.03
CA THR A 223 20.26 -7.99 -20.02
C THR A 223 19.70 -8.07 -21.43
N LEU A 224 18.37 -8.16 -21.57
CA LEU A 224 17.66 -8.12 -22.85
C LEU A 224 17.81 -6.77 -23.53
N THR A 225 17.73 -5.66 -22.78
CA THR A 225 18.01 -4.31 -23.29
C THR A 225 19.40 -4.22 -23.92
N ARG A 226 20.39 -4.87 -23.29
CA ARG A 226 21.76 -4.92 -23.82
C ARG A 226 21.87 -5.76 -25.08
N ASP A 227 21.13 -6.87 -25.16
CA ASP A 227 21.11 -7.76 -26.32
C ASP A 227 20.48 -7.08 -27.55
N GLU A 228 19.54 -6.17 -27.34
CA GLU A 228 18.93 -5.33 -28.40
C GLU A 228 19.74 -4.05 -28.71
N GLY A 229 20.92 -3.89 -28.11
CA GLY A 229 21.87 -2.81 -28.42
C GLY A 229 21.78 -1.58 -27.52
N GLY A 230 20.84 -1.57 -26.57
CA GLY A 230 20.72 -0.54 -25.54
C GLY A 230 21.87 -0.55 -24.53
N LYS A 231 21.84 0.42 -23.61
CA LYS A 231 22.79 0.54 -22.50
C LYS A 231 22.23 -0.15 -21.25
N MET A 232 23.10 -0.81 -20.49
CA MET A 232 22.75 -1.34 -19.18
C MET A 232 23.57 -0.64 -18.10
N VAL A 233 22.90 -0.05 -17.10
CA VAL A 233 23.53 0.60 -15.96
C VAL A 233 23.17 -0.14 -14.69
N ILE A 234 24.17 -0.46 -13.87
CA ILE A 234 23.97 -1.11 -12.57
C ILE A 234 24.38 -0.14 -11.46
N VAL A 235 23.43 0.18 -10.59
CA VAL A 235 23.66 0.93 -9.36
C VAL A 235 23.44 0.00 -8.18
N ASN A 236 24.54 -0.50 -7.61
CA ASN A 236 24.49 -1.42 -6.47
C ASN A 236 25.81 -1.40 -5.70
N LEU A 237 25.75 -1.43 -4.36
CA LEU A 237 26.94 -1.46 -3.50
C LEU A 237 27.76 -2.75 -3.67
N GLN A 238 27.08 -3.89 -3.82
CA GLN A 238 27.72 -5.19 -4.00
C GLN A 238 27.93 -5.53 -5.48
N LYS A 239 28.97 -6.33 -5.78
CA LYS A 239 29.15 -6.95 -7.11
C LYS A 239 27.93 -7.79 -7.50
N THR A 240 27.64 -7.81 -8.79
CA THR A 240 26.52 -8.58 -9.34
C THR A 240 27.01 -9.58 -10.39
N PRO A 241 26.30 -10.71 -10.62
CA PRO A 241 26.66 -11.66 -11.67
C PRO A 241 26.65 -11.05 -13.09
N LYS A 242 25.97 -9.91 -13.28
CA LYS A 242 25.83 -9.24 -14.59
C LYS A 242 26.74 -8.02 -14.76
N ASP A 243 27.66 -7.76 -13.84
CA ASP A 243 28.59 -6.62 -13.92
C ASP A 243 29.32 -6.54 -15.27
N ARG A 244 29.77 -7.68 -15.82
CA ARG A 244 30.46 -7.73 -17.12
C ARG A 244 29.58 -7.33 -18.31
N ARG A 245 28.25 -7.40 -18.16
CA ARG A 245 27.30 -6.97 -19.20
C ARG A 245 27.00 -5.48 -19.13
N ALA A 246 27.21 -4.82 -18.00
CA ALA A 246 26.90 -3.40 -17.82
C ALA A 246 27.82 -2.49 -18.68
N ASN A 247 27.26 -1.38 -19.17
CA ASN A 247 28.00 -0.27 -19.76
C ASN A 247 28.58 0.65 -18.70
N LEU A 248 27.87 0.80 -17.59
CA LEU A 248 28.25 1.64 -16.46
C LEU A 248 27.85 0.94 -15.17
N ILE A 249 28.76 0.98 -14.19
CA ILE A 249 28.53 0.47 -12.86
C ILE A 249 28.82 1.60 -11.88
N ILE A 250 27.84 1.89 -11.03
CA ILE A 250 27.97 2.88 -9.96
C ILE A 250 27.85 2.15 -8.62
N ARG A 251 28.92 2.21 -7.83
CA ARG A 251 29.03 1.63 -6.49
C ARG A 251 28.74 2.72 -5.46
N GLY A 252 27.48 3.15 -5.42
CA GLY A 252 27.00 4.21 -4.55
C GLY A 252 25.63 3.89 -3.97
N ARG A 253 25.24 4.64 -2.93
CA ARG A 253 23.87 4.60 -2.39
C ARG A 253 22.90 5.08 -3.47
N VAL A 254 21.86 4.29 -3.75
CA VAL A 254 20.90 4.57 -4.83
C VAL A 254 20.23 5.93 -4.69
N ASP A 255 19.88 6.37 -3.48
CA ASP A 255 19.29 7.69 -3.27
C ASP A 255 20.22 8.83 -3.68
N LEU A 256 21.52 8.73 -3.41
CA LEU A 256 22.49 9.73 -3.88
C LEU A 256 22.56 9.75 -5.41
N VAL A 257 22.68 8.57 -6.02
CA VAL A 257 22.80 8.43 -7.47
C VAL A 257 21.57 9.00 -8.18
N MET A 258 20.38 8.68 -7.67
CA MET A 258 19.12 9.20 -8.20
C MET A 258 18.97 10.70 -7.93
N ALA A 259 19.39 11.22 -6.77
CA ALA A 259 19.35 12.66 -6.51
C ALA A 259 20.22 13.45 -7.49
N LEU A 260 21.47 13.01 -7.71
CA LEU A 260 22.35 13.61 -8.71
C LEU A 260 21.76 13.47 -10.13
N LEU A 261 21.16 12.32 -10.47
CA LEU A 261 20.52 12.12 -11.77
C LEU A 261 19.36 13.10 -11.98
N MET A 262 18.50 13.27 -10.99
CA MET A 262 17.37 14.21 -11.07
C MET A 262 17.85 15.66 -11.20
N GLN A 263 18.96 16.04 -10.56
CA GLN A 263 19.60 17.35 -10.74
C GLN A 263 20.12 17.55 -12.17
N GLU A 264 20.87 16.57 -12.70
CA GLU A 264 21.42 16.64 -14.07
C GLU A 264 20.30 16.68 -15.13
N LEU A 265 19.21 15.93 -14.92
CA LEU A 265 18.03 15.96 -15.78
C LEU A 265 17.13 17.19 -15.55
N ARG A 266 17.39 17.99 -14.51
CA ARG A 266 16.56 19.11 -14.06
C ARG A 266 15.10 18.71 -13.83
N MET A 267 14.88 17.50 -13.34
CA MET A 267 13.56 16.96 -13.06
C MET A 267 13.22 17.16 -11.57
N GLN A 268 12.03 17.69 -11.31
CA GLN A 268 11.51 17.82 -9.95
C GLN A 268 10.96 16.47 -9.48
N VAL A 269 11.23 16.14 -8.22
CA VAL A 269 10.65 14.97 -7.56
C VAL A 269 9.33 15.38 -6.91
N PRO A 270 8.21 14.69 -7.18
CA PRO A 270 6.94 15.03 -6.56
C PRO A 270 6.96 14.74 -5.06
N PRO A 271 6.15 15.45 -4.25
CA PRO A 271 5.97 15.09 -2.85
C PRO A 271 5.30 13.73 -2.73
N TYR A 272 5.62 12.99 -1.68
CA TYR A 272 4.82 11.84 -1.26
C TYR A 272 3.61 12.32 -0.46
N ILE A 273 2.43 11.87 -0.86
CA ILE A 273 1.16 12.17 -0.17
C ILE A 273 0.47 10.84 0.13
N ARG A 274 0.35 10.51 1.42
CA ARG A 274 -0.40 9.34 1.87
C ARG A 274 -1.81 9.74 2.25
N THR A 275 -2.80 9.12 1.62
CA THR A 275 -4.23 9.34 1.93
C THR A 275 -4.82 8.10 2.57
N GLU A 276 -5.40 8.27 3.75
CA GLU A 276 -6.12 7.21 4.46
C GLU A 276 -7.62 7.34 4.23
N SER A 277 -8.37 6.28 4.50
CA SER A 277 -9.83 6.36 4.45
C SER A 277 -10.49 5.51 5.52
N LEU A 278 -11.57 6.04 6.09
CA LEU A 278 -12.42 5.38 7.06
C LEU A 278 -13.85 5.32 6.53
N VAL A 279 -14.54 4.23 6.81
CA VAL A 279 -15.95 4.05 6.49
C VAL A 279 -16.73 4.03 7.80
N VAL A 280 -17.65 4.98 7.96
CA VAL A 280 -18.51 5.10 9.13
C VAL A 280 -19.91 4.68 8.74
N ARG A 281 -20.44 3.68 9.43
CA ARG A 281 -21.80 3.18 9.22
C ARG A 281 -22.65 3.51 10.43
N HIS A 282 -23.88 3.96 10.16
CA HIS A 282 -24.86 4.33 11.17
C HIS A 282 -26.10 3.47 10.97
N SER A 283 -26.54 2.82 12.03
CA SER A 283 -27.77 2.04 12.04
C SER A 283 -28.59 2.33 13.29
N CYS A 284 -29.91 2.33 13.14
CA CYS A 284 -30.83 2.45 14.27
C CYS A 284 -31.60 1.16 14.47
N SER A 285 -31.75 0.75 15.72
CA SER A 285 -32.74 -0.24 16.11
C SER A 285 -33.75 0.39 17.07
N SER A 286 -35.03 0.09 16.87
CA SER A 286 -36.04 0.34 17.89
C SER A 286 -35.68 -0.52 19.10
N SER A 287 -35.58 0.06 20.30
CA SER A 287 -35.51 -0.76 21.49
C SER A 287 -36.82 -1.54 21.56
N ALA A 288 -36.79 -2.83 21.23
CA ALA A 288 -37.91 -3.70 21.54
C ALA A 288 -38.07 -3.60 23.06
N GLY A 289 -39.18 -3.00 23.50
CA GLY A 289 -39.55 -3.04 24.91
C GLY A 289 -39.45 -4.49 25.34
N ALA A 290 -38.61 -4.77 26.35
CA ALA A 290 -38.65 -6.04 27.04
C ALA A 290 -40.14 -6.34 27.29
N SER A 291 -40.61 -7.48 26.79
CA SER A 291 -41.99 -7.91 26.95
C SER A 291 -42.25 -8.10 28.45
N ALA A 292 -42.63 -7.01 29.13
CA ALA A 292 -43.19 -7.05 30.45
C ALA A 292 -44.62 -7.55 30.32
N SER A 293 -44.79 -8.86 30.48
CA SER A 293 -46.08 -9.43 30.79
C SER A 293 -46.55 -8.88 32.14
N GLY A 294 -47.54 -7.98 32.12
CA GLY A 294 -48.40 -7.73 33.29
C GLY A 294 -48.58 -6.27 33.69
N GLY A 295 -49.73 -5.71 33.31
CA GLY A 295 -50.59 -4.94 34.23
C GLY A 295 -50.38 -3.43 34.35
N GLY A 296 -51.19 -2.67 33.60
CA GLY A 296 -52.03 -1.60 34.18
C GLY A 296 -51.45 -0.18 34.34
N GLY A 297 -51.88 0.72 33.45
CA GLY A 297 -52.35 2.07 33.80
C GLY A 297 -51.31 3.20 33.89
N GLY A 298 -51.48 4.22 33.04
CA GLY A 298 -50.89 5.55 33.24
C GLY A 298 -50.15 6.07 32.01
N GLY A 299 -50.81 6.92 31.22
CA GLY A 299 -50.24 7.57 30.04
C GLY A 299 -49.13 8.56 30.42
N SER A 300 -47.91 8.24 29.98
CA SER A 300 -46.93 9.22 29.52
C SER A 300 -46.47 8.71 28.16
N SER A 301 -46.66 9.50 27.11
CA SER A 301 -46.09 9.25 25.79
C SER A 301 -44.58 9.46 25.86
N GLY A 302 -43.89 8.60 26.61
CA GLY A 302 -42.44 8.49 26.56
C GLY A 302 -42.09 8.08 25.15
N SER A 303 -41.57 9.01 24.36
CA SER A 303 -41.00 8.73 23.05
C SER A 303 -40.08 7.51 23.20
N ALA A 304 -40.48 6.36 22.67
CA ALA A 304 -39.66 5.15 22.71
C ALA A 304 -38.25 5.51 22.21
N GLY A 305 -37.27 5.35 23.09
CA GLY A 305 -35.88 5.62 22.73
C GLY A 305 -35.44 4.65 21.65
N ARG A 306 -34.58 5.10 20.74
CA ARG A 306 -33.90 4.20 19.79
C ARG A 306 -32.47 3.97 20.22
N ALA A 307 -31.90 2.84 19.82
CA ALA A 307 -30.47 2.63 19.89
C ALA A 307 -29.84 3.08 18.58
N LEU A 308 -28.80 3.91 18.65
CA LEU A 308 -27.98 4.31 17.50
C LEU A 308 -26.63 3.64 17.61
N THR A 309 -26.32 2.78 16.65
CA THR A 309 -25.03 2.10 16.55
C THR A 309 -24.18 2.77 15.48
N VAL A 310 -22.95 3.12 15.85
CA VAL A 310 -21.95 3.67 14.94
C VAL A 310 -20.81 2.67 14.81
N VAL A 311 -20.49 2.29 13.58
CA VAL A 311 -19.38 1.38 13.26
C VAL A 311 -18.38 2.09 12.35
N VAL A 312 -17.14 2.23 12.80
CA VAL A 312 -16.03 2.73 12.00
C VAL A 312 -15.19 1.54 11.53
N GLY A 313 -14.98 1.41 10.22
CA GLY A 313 -14.27 0.28 9.63
C GLY A 313 -13.46 0.65 8.40
N SER A 314 -12.74 -0.34 7.88
CA SER A 314 -11.89 -0.20 6.70
C SER A 314 -12.69 -0.03 5.41
N ARG A 315 -12.13 0.72 4.45
CA ARG A 315 -12.62 0.79 3.05
C ARG A 315 -12.60 -0.57 2.35
N HIS A 316 -11.81 -1.51 2.86
CA HIS A 316 -11.60 -2.82 2.27
C HIS A 316 -12.70 -3.83 2.61
N GLY A 317 -13.60 -3.48 3.53
CA GLY A 317 -14.76 -4.27 3.91
C GLY A 317 -14.87 -4.47 5.43
N PRO A 318 -15.99 -5.02 5.90
CA PRO A 318 -16.14 -5.43 7.29
C PRO A 318 -15.05 -6.43 7.68
N GLY A 319 -14.51 -6.28 8.90
CA GLY A 319 -13.51 -7.19 9.45
C GLY A 319 -12.07 -6.98 8.93
N CYS A 320 -11.85 -6.09 7.96
CA CYS A 320 -10.50 -5.70 7.56
C CYS A 320 -9.87 -4.76 8.59
N PRO A 321 -8.57 -4.93 8.91
CA PRO A 321 -7.87 -4.10 9.90
C PRO A 321 -7.81 -2.62 9.50
N LEU A 322 -7.61 -1.77 10.50
CA LEU A 322 -7.35 -0.34 10.38
C LEU A 322 -5.93 -0.05 10.90
N PRO A 323 -4.88 -0.41 10.15
CA PRO A 323 -3.50 -0.37 10.65
C PRO A 323 -3.01 1.06 10.96
N MET A 324 -3.70 2.08 10.46
CA MET A 324 -3.37 3.50 10.69
C MET A 324 -3.96 4.06 11.99
N VAL A 325 -4.92 3.38 12.64
CA VAL A 325 -5.67 3.90 13.79
C VAL A 325 -5.12 3.31 15.08
N GLU A 326 -4.57 4.16 15.95
CA GLU A 326 -4.10 3.77 17.29
C GLU A 326 -5.24 3.84 18.33
N ARG A 327 -6.03 4.92 18.29
CA ARG A 327 -7.19 5.13 19.17
C ARG A 327 -8.26 5.92 18.42
N LEU A 328 -9.51 5.71 18.80
CA LEU A 328 -10.62 6.44 18.22
C LEU A 328 -11.65 6.78 19.30
N SER A 329 -12.04 8.06 19.38
CA SER A 329 -13.16 8.52 20.20
C SER A 329 -14.26 9.13 19.33
N LEU A 330 -15.49 8.99 19.80
CA LEU A 330 -16.69 9.42 19.10
C LEU A 330 -17.49 10.36 19.99
N THR A 331 -17.97 11.45 19.40
CA THR A 331 -18.93 12.38 20.01
C THR A 331 -20.10 12.59 19.05
N LEU A 332 -21.32 12.49 19.58
CA LEU A 332 -22.57 12.80 18.91
C LEU A 332 -23.21 14.03 19.56
N GLU A 333 -23.61 14.98 18.74
CA GLU A 333 -24.32 16.18 19.18
C GLU A 333 -25.68 16.22 18.48
N ALA A 334 -26.77 16.39 19.24
CA ALA A 334 -28.08 16.65 18.65
C ALA A 334 -28.07 18.03 17.99
N GLU A 335 -28.38 18.11 16.69
CA GLU A 335 -28.57 19.41 16.04
C GLU A 335 -29.98 19.90 16.37
N ALA A 336 -30.07 21.09 16.99
CA ALA A 336 -31.35 21.75 17.20
C ALA A 336 -32.02 21.95 15.83
N GLU A 337 -33.33 21.67 15.76
CA GLU A 337 -34.13 22.09 14.61
C GLU A 337 -34.08 23.62 14.56
N GLY A 338 -33.17 24.15 13.73
CA GLY A 338 -33.13 25.56 13.43
C GLY A 338 -34.49 25.94 12.84
N ALA A 339 -35.20 26.80 13.56
CA ALA A 339 -36.34 27.54 13.04
C ALA A 339 -36.02 27.98 11.62
N ALA A 340 -36.82 27.52 10.66
CA ALA A 340 -36.86 28.13 9.35
C ALA A 340 -37.01 29.65 9.54
N GLY A 341 -36.15 30.40 8.85
CA GLY A 341 -35.88 31.81 9.13
C GLY A 341 -37.12 32.67 9.39
N GLY A 342 -37.05 33.44 10.46
CA GLY A 342 -38.03 34.47 10.78
C GLY A 342 -37.40 35.56 11.64
N GLY A 343 -37.21 36.74 11.03
CA GLY A 343 -37.26 38.02 11.72
C GLY A 343 -36.08 38.42 12.58
N SER A 344 -35.29 39.37 12.07
CA SER A 344 -34.52 40.33 12.86
C SER A 344 -35.35 40.93 14.00
N GLY A 345 -34.84 40.88 15.23
CA GLY A 345 -35.37 41.60 16.37
C GLY A 345 -34.26 41.86 17.38
N GLU A 346 -33.78 43.11 17.42
CA GLU A 346 -32.87 43.63 18.43
C GLU A 346 -33.48 43.54 19.84
N GLY A 347 -32.66 43.28 20.84
CA GLY A 347 -33.03 43.39 22.25
C GLY A 347 -31.89 42.95 23.15
N GLY A 348 -31.13 43.92 23.68
CA GLY A 348 -29.96 43.66 24.51
C GLY A 348 -30.26 43.42 26.00
N GLY A 349 -29.20 43.05 26.71
CA GLY A 349 -29.05 43.29 28.15
C GLY A 349 -28.96 42.05 29.05
N GLY A 350 -27.87 41.96 29.81
CA GLY A 350 -27.87 41.33 31.14
C GLY A 350 -26.84 40.22 31.33
N GLY A 351 -25.85 40.47 32.19
CA GLY A 351 -24.76 39.54 32.49
C GLY A 351 -25.15 38.38 33.41
N GLY A 352 -24.21 37.44 33.56
CA GLY A 352 -24.35 36.29 34.43
C GLY A 352 -23.21 35.29 34.22
N GLU A 353 -22.06 35.56 34.85
CA GLU A 353 -21.00 34.58 35.03
C GLU A 353 -21.54 33.36 35.80
N GLY A 354 -21.46 32.18 35.20
CA GLY A 354 -21.88 30.91 35.78
C GLY A 354 -20.77 29.88 35.66
N ARG A 355 -19.85 29.91 36.61
CA ARG A 355 -18.79 28.92 36.86
C ARG A 355 -19.42 27.54 37.14
N VAL A 356 -19.20 26.55 36.28
CA VAL A 356 -19.47 25.13 36.60
C VAL A 356 -18.12 24.42 36.74
N LYS A 357 -18.00 23.75 37.89
CA LYS A 357 -16.79 23.15 38.46
C LYS A 357 -16.30 21.97 37.62
N GLU A 358 -14.98 21.92 37.45
CA GLU A 358 -14.24 20.67 37.28
C GLU A 358 -14.52 19.77 38.49
N GLU A 359 -14.94 18.53 38.24
CA GLU A 359 -14.80 17.46 39.21
C GLU A 359 -13.91 16.37 38.63
N ASP A 360 -12.94 16.02 39.46
CA ASP A 360 -11.75 15.22 39.22
C ASP A 360 -12.03 13.75 38.88
N GLU A 361 -10.95 13.17 38.34
CA GLU A 361 -10.68 11.78 38.07
C GLU A 361 -11.26 10.77 39.08
N ALA A 362 -11.92 9.74 38.54
CA ALA A 362 -11.99 8.44 39.18
C ALA A 362 -11.62 7.38 38.16
N GLY A 363 -10.40 6.83 38.30
CA GLY A 363 -9.95 5.68 37.54
C GLY A 363 -10.83 4.46 37.80
N CYS A 364 -11.17 3.74 36.74
CA CYS A 364 -11.73 2.40 36.87
C CYS A 364 -11.01 1.43 35.93
N SER A 365 -10.39 0.44 36.57
CA SER A 365 -9.70 -0.71 36.01
C SER A 365 -10.58 -1.55 35.09
N GLY A 366 -9.92 -2.20 34.14
CA GLY A 366 -10.52 -2.96 33.04
C GLY A 366 -11.55 -4.02 33.44
N GLY A 367 -12.64 -4.00 32.68
CA GLY A 367 -13.62 -5.07 32.58
C GLY A 367 -14.17 -5.07 31.16
N GLY A 368 -13.98 -6.18 30.43
CA GLY A 368 -14.56 -6.36 29.10
C GLY A 368 -16.08 -6.44 29.20
N GLY A 369 -16.78 -5.47 28.62
CA GLY A 369 -18.23 -5.44 28.51
C GLY A 369 -18.66 -4.20 27.75
N GLY A 370 -19.42 -4.39 26.66
CA GLY A 370 -20.02 -3.29 25.91
C GLY A 370 -21.03 -2.53 26.78
N GLY A 371 -20.56 -1.48 27.46
CA GLY A 371 -21.42 -0.56 28.21
C GLY A 371 -22.10 0.41 27.24
N GLY A 372 -23.43 0.39 27.19
CA GLY A 372 -24.19 1.40 26.47
C GLY A 372 -24.12 2.73 27.20
N ALA A 373 -23.71 3.80 26.50
CA ALA A 373 -23.75 5.15 27.05
C ALA A 373 -25.20 5.69 27.06
N ALA A 374 -25.58 6.37 28.14
CA ALA A 374 -26.86 7.08 28.23
C ALA A 374 -26.85 8.35 27.34
N TRP A 375 -27.96 8.65 26.68
CA TRP A 375 -28.08 9.79 25.77
C TRP A 375 -28.24 11.15 26.50
N GLY A 376 -27.54 12.17 26.00
CA GLY A 376 -27.68 13.59 26.35
C GLY A 376 -27.60 14.48 25.09
N PRO A 377 -27.73 15.82 25.19
CA PRO A 377 -27.58 16.72 24.04
C PRO A 377 -26.22 16.57 23.34
N VAL A 378 -25.21 16.21 24.13
CA VAL A 378 -23.91 15.70 23.67
C VAL A 378 -23.68 14.35 24.34
N SER A 379 -23.30 13.35 23.56
CA SER A 379 -22.94 12.01 24.05
C SER A 379 -21.60 11.58 23.46
N SER A 380 -20.70 11.06 24.28
CA SER A 380 -19.38 10.62 23.85
C SER A 380 -19.05 9.21 24.33
N GLY A 381 -18.20 8.51 23.60
CA GLY A 381 -17.67 7.22 23.99
C GLY A 381 -16.34 6.93 23.32
N GLU A 382 -15.47 6.19 24.01
CA GLU A 382 -14.33 5.55 23.35
C GLU A 382 -14.85 4.35 22.57
N LEU A 383 -14.40 4.24 21.33
CA LEU A 383 -14.81 3.13 20.49
C LEU A 383 -13.93 1.91 20.82
N ALA A 384 -14.57 0.81 21.20
CA ALA A 384 -13.89 -0.46 21.41
C ALA A 384 -13.70 -1.18 20.06
N PRO A 385 -12.65 -2.01 19.91
CA PRO A 385 -12.55 -2.93 18.79
C PRO A 385 -13.84 -3.74 18.65
N ALA A 386 -14.36 -3.85 17.43
CA ALA A 386 -15.54 -4.67 17.19
C ALA A 386 -15.23 -6.11 17.62
N GLY A 387 -16.05 -6.67 18.52
CA GLY A 387 -15.85 -8.03 19.04
C GLY A 387 -15.88 -9.06 17.90
N GLY A 388 -14.96 -10.03 17.94
CA GLY A 388 -14.87 -11.11 16.96
C GLY A 388 -13.91 -10.83 15.80
N GLY A 389 -12.60 -10.77 16.08
CA GLY A 389 -11.50 -10.96 15.11
C GLY A 389 -11.42 -10.02 13.90
N GLY A 390 -12.38 -9.11 13.73
CA GLY A 390 -12.53 -8.27 12.55
C GLY A 390 -12.17 -6.82 12.86
N GLY A 391 -11.29 -6.24 12.04
CA GLY A 391 -10.88 -4.84 12.17
C GLY A 391 -12.05 -3.87 12.09
N GLY A 392 -12.12 -2.97 13.07
CA GLY A 392 -13.15 -1.95 13.18
C GLY A 392 -13.42 -1.58 14.62
N PHE A 393 -14.23 -0.54 14.79
CA PHE A 393 -14.54 0.13 16.04
C PHE A 393 -16.05 0.31 16.10
N SER A 394 -16.72 -0.02 17.22
CA SER A 394 -18.18 0.12 17.33
C SER A 394 -18.65 0.64 18.69
N HIS A 395 -19.66 1.51 18.68
CA HIS A 395 -20.29 2.02 19.90
C HIS A 395 -21.80 2.18 19.68
N THR A 396 -22.59 1.86 20.70
CA THR A 396 -24.05 1.95 20.67
C THR A 396 -24.52 2.92 21.74
N PHE A 397 -25.20 3.98 21.31
CA PHE A 397 -25.86 4.94 22.19
C PHE A 397 -27.30 4.49 22.41
N ALA A 398 -27.66 4.25 23.68
CA ALA A 398 -29.00 3.81 24.06
C ALA A 398 -29.88 4.99 24.44
N GLY A 399 -31.19 4.84 24.25
CA GLY A 399 -32.17 5.83 24.71
C GLY A 399 -32.15 7.14 23.93
N VAL A 400 -31.71 7.15 22.67
CA VAL A 400 -31.76 8.33 21.81
C VAL A 400 -33.22 8.76 21.64
N PRO A 401 -33.62 9.96 22.09
CA PRO A 401 -35.01 10.40 22.02
C PRO A 401 -35.50 10.51 20.56
N GLY A 402 -36.78 10.19 20.35
CA GLY A 402 -37.39 10.23 19.02
C GLY A 402 -37.53 11.64 18.43
N TRP A 403 -37.43 12.68 19.26
CA TRP A 403 -37.37 14.07 18.80
C TRP A 403 -36.02 14.45 18.18
N VAL A 404 -34.93 13.73 18.47
CA VAL A 404 -33.62 13.98 17.86
C VAL A 404 -33.69 13.56 16.40
N ARG A 405 -33.86 14.49 15.46
CA ARG A 405 -33.93 14.16 14.02
C ARG A 405 -32.57 14.10 13.36
N ARG A 406 -31.67 15.00 13.71
CA ARG A 406 -30.34 15.10 13.11
C ARG A 406 -29.27 15.06 14.18
N VAL A 407 -28.19 14.36 13.91
CA VAL A 407 -27.02 14.32 14.79
C VAL A 407 -25.77 14.65 14.00
N ARG A 408 -24.91 15.47 14.61
CA ARG A 408 -23.54 15.68 14.16
C ARG A 408 -22.66 14.63 14.81
N CYS A 409 -21.99 13.85 13.98
CA CYS A 409 -20.98 12.90 14.37
C CYS A 409 -19.60 13.55 14.28
N THR A 410 -18.81 13.45 15.35
CA THR A 410 -17.42 13.86 15.40
C THR A 410 -16.55 12.67 15.82
N LEU A 411 -15.61 12.30 14.97
CA LEU A 411 -14.60 11.29 15.26
C LEU A 411 -13.27 12.00 15.54
N GLN A 412 -12.64 11.70 16.67
CA GLN A 412 -11.23 12.02 16.87
C GLN A 412 -10.40 10.73 16.71
N VAL A 413 -9.53 10.75 15.71
CA VAL A 413 -8.71 9.61 15.30
C VAL A 413 -7.26 9.90 15.65
N ARG A 414 -6.73 9.15 16.61
CA ARG A 414 -5.31 9.10 16.94
C ARG A 414 -4.62 8.20 15.93
N LEU A 415 -3.79 8.77 15.06
CA LEU A 415 -3.01 7.96 14.11
C LEU A 415 -1.82 7.30 14.81
N VAL A 416 -1.43 6.11 14.32
CA VAL A 416 -0.18 5.45 14.70
C VAL A 416 1.03 6.33 14.41
N LYS A 417 2.13 6.10 15.13
CA LYS A 417 3.41 6.76 14.84
C LYS A 417 4.02 6.18 13.56
N TRP A 418 4.07 6.98 12.51
CA TRP A 418 4.80 6.66 11.28
C TRP A 418 6.31 6.87 11.48
N ALA A 419 7.15 6.22 10.67
CA ALA A 419 8.61 6.18 10.85
C ALA A 419 9.26 7.56 11.09
N ASP A 420 8.72 8.63 10.49
CA ASP A 420 9.24 10.00 10.59
C ASP A 420 8.14 11.06 10.80
N ALA A 421 6.98 10.67 11.32
CA ALA A 421 5.93 11.62 11.66
C ALA A 421 5.71 11.64 13.16
N GLU A 422 5.55 12.85 13.70
CA GLU A 422 4.92 12.99 15.01
C GLU A 422 3.55 12.34 14.97
N ARG A 423 3.17 11.80 16.12
CA ARG A 423 1.80 11.33 16.33
C ARG A 423 0.88 12.51 15.96
N ARG A 424 0.00 12.32 14.95
CA ARG A 424 -1.08 13.28 14.59
C ARG A 424 -2.50 12.84 14.97
N ASP A 425 -3.32 13.77 15.49
CA ASP A 425 -4.76 13.57 15.69
C ASP A 425 -5.52 14.16 14.51
N VAL A 426 -6.55 13.44 14.05
CA VAL A 426 -7.41 13.86 12.95
C VAL A 426 -8.84 13.95 13.45
N ARG A 427 -9.47 15.12 13.29
CA ARG A 427 -10.88 15.34 13.57
C ARG A 427 -11.68 15.20 12.28
N LEU A 428 -12.64 14.28 12.25
CA LEU A 428 -13.54 14.06 11.13
C LEU A 428 -14.97 14.35 11.60
N GLN A 429 -15.76 15.02 10.76
CA GLN A 429 -17.13 15.39 11.10
C GLN A 429 -18.09 15.20 9.94
N HIS A 430 -19.32 14.79 10.24
CA HIS A 430 -20.43 14.73 9.32
C HIS A 430 -21.76 14.74 10.10
N SER A 431 -22.85 15.12 9.44
CA SER A 431 -24.19 15.05 10.02
C SER A 431 -25.00 13.94 9.35
N ILE A 432 -25.87 13.27 10.12
CA ILE A 432 -26.79 12.25 9.60
C ILE A 432 -28.23 12.59 10.01
N ASP A 433 -29.18 12.28 9.12
CA ASP A 433 -30.61 12.33 9.43
C ASP A 433 -31.08 10.97 9.94
N LEU A 434 -31.50 10.93 11.20
CA LEU A 434 -31.98 9.71 11.83
C LEU A 434 -33.42 9.35 11.41
N GLY A 435 -34.16 10.25 10.76
CA GLY A 435 -35.48 9.99 10.19
C GLY A 435 -35.43 9.04 8.99
N GLU A 436 -34.32 9.06 8.24
CA GLU A 436 -34.08 8.18 7.09
C GLU A 436 -33.75 6.74 7.52
N LEU A 437 -33.09 6.58 8.68
CA LEU A 437 -32.72 5.28 9.25
C LEU A 437 -33.91 4.44 9.76
N GLY A 438 -35.07 5.07 9.99
CA GLY A 438 -36.25 4.45 10.62
C GLY A 438 -37.36 4.00 9.66
N ARG A 439 -37.28 4.31 8.36
CA ARG A 439 -38.30 3.91 7.38
C ARG A 439 -37.90 2.60 6.71
N GLY A 440 -38.32 1.48 7.29
CA GLY A 440 -38.37 0.22 6.53
C GLY A 440 -39.44 0.32 5.44
N GLY A 441 -39.05 0.33 4.16
CA GLY A 441 -39.97 0.06 3.06
C GLY A 441 -39.74 0.79 1.74
N ALA A 442 -39.75 -0.01 0.65
CA ALA A 442 -39.84 0.31 -0.77
C ALA A 442 -38.60 0.96 -1.43
N ALA A 443 -37.76 0.11 -2.03
CA ALA A 443 -36.83 0.51 -3.07
C ALA A 443 -37.62 1.10 -4.26
N ALA A 444 -37.34 2.36 -4.61
CA ALA A 444 -37.63 2.88 -5.94
C ALA A 444 -36.60 2.26 -6.91
N PRO A 445 -36.99 1.83 -8.12
CA PRO A 445 -36.03 1.31 -9.08
C PRO A 445 -35.04 2.44 -9.46
N PRO A 446 -33.74 2.12 -9.67
CA PRO A 446 -32.81 3.11 -10.18
C PRO A 446 -33.29 3.55 -11.57
N ALA A 447 -33.38 4.88 -11.76
CA ALA A 447 -33.54 5.45 -13.09
C ALA A 447 -32.41 4.92 -13.99
N SER A 448 -32.81 4.33 -15.11
CA SER A 448 -31.92 3.89 -16.17
C SER A 448 -31.08 5.08 -16.67
N ALA A 449 -29.79 5.08 -16.37
CA ALA A 449 -28.81 5.78 -17.19
C ALA A 449 -28.37 4.81 -18.30
N SER A 450 -29.16 4.76 -19.37
CA SER A 450 -28.70 4.30 -20.68
C SER A 450 -27.50 5.12 -21.11
N GLY A 451 -26.47 4.45 -21.63
CA GLY A 451 -25.15 5.03 -21.91
C GLY A 451 -25.11 6.10 -23.00
N ASP A 452 -23.92 6.67 -23.19
CA ASP A 452 -23.28 6.65 -24.51
C ASP A 452 -21.77 6.96 -24.43
N GLN A 453 -21.12 6.63 -25.53
CA GLN A 453 -19.72 6.52 -25.89
C GLN A 453 -18.88 7.81 -25.90
N GLY A 454 -17.56 7.58 -25.85
CA GLY A 454 -16.50 8.17 -26.68
C GLY A 454 -16.62 9.61 -27.20
N GLY A 455 -15.62 10.45 -26.86
CA GLY A 455 -15.34 11.68 -27.61
C GLY A 455 -14.39 12.66 -26.93
N SER A 456 -13.12 12.60 -27.33
CA SER A 456 -12.13 13.69 -27.51
C SER A 456 -12.24 15.03 -26.76
N GLY A 457 -11.11 15.45 -26.18
CA GLY A 457 -10.59 16.83 -26.28
C GLY A 457 -11.09 17.84 -25.24
N GLY A 458 -10.23 18.18 -24.27
CA GLY A 458 -10.45 19.31 -23.37
C GLY A 458 -9.28 19.51 -22.42
N ASP A 459 -8.62 20.65 -22.53
CA ASP A 459 -7.34 21.05 -21.93
C ASP A 459 -7.15 20.75 -20.44
N VAL A 460 -6.04 20.05 -20.13
CA VAL A 460 -5.50 19.91 -18.78
C VAL A 460 -4.72 21.19 -18.45
N LYS A 461 -5.22 21.99 -17.49
CA LYS A 461 -4.44 23.12 -16.94
C LYS A 461 -3.25 22.59 -16.11
N PRO A 462 -2.06 23.22 -16.23
CA PRO A 462 -0.86 22.79 -15.52
C PRO A 462 -0.96 22.98 -14.00
N LEU A 463 -0.31 22.06 -13.27
CA LEU A 463 -0.28 21.89 -11.81
C LEU A 463 0.35 23.06 -11.00
N LYS A 464 0.51 24.25 -11.58
CA LYS A 464 1.24 25.38 -10.95
C LYS A 464 0.37 26.36 -10.14
N ASP A 465 -0.97 26.26 -10.21
CA ASP A 465 -1.85 27.30 -9.67
C ASP A 465 -2.78 26.85 -8.53
N LEU A 466 -2.45 25.76 -7.80
CA LEU A 466 -3.17 25.40 -6.57
C LEU A 466 -2.46 26.04 -5.35
N PRO A 467 -3.15 26.87 -4.55
CA PRO A 467 -2.56 27.44 -3.33
C PRO A 467 -2.25 26.33 -2.32
N PRO A 468 -1.29 26.55 -1.41
CA PRO A 468 -0.98 25.58 -0.35
C PRO A 468 -2.22 25.36 0.52
N ALA A 469 -2.76 24.14 0.51
CA ALA A 469 -3.85 23.76 1.39
C ALA A 469 -3.36 23.89 2.84
N ALA A 470 -4.03 24.76 3.61
CA ALA A 470 -3.84 24.85 5.04
C ALA A 470 -4.12 23.48 5.68
N ASP A 471 -3.20 23.06 6.55
CA ASP A 471 -3.37 21.90 7.41
C ASP A 471 -4.72 21.96 8.13
N GLY A 472 -5.61 21.00 7.84
CA GLY A 472 -6.93 20.89 8.49
C GLY A 472 -8.16 21.17 7.61
N SER A 473 -8.05 21.23 6.28
CA SER A 473 -9.21 21.39 5.40
C SER A 473 -10.18 20.18 5.46
N PRO A 474 -11.51 20.39 5.39
CA PRO A 474 -12.52 19.37 5.69
C PRO A 474 -12.51 18.21 4.69
N SER A 475 -12.63 16.98 5.21
CA SER A 475 -12.76 15.76 4.39
C SER A 475 -14.03 15.83 3.53
N THR A 476 -13.93 15.52 2.24
CA THR A 476 -15.11 15.33 1.39
C THR A 476 -15.85 14.06 1.83
N ALA A 477 -16.99 14.21 2.49
CA ALA A 477 -17.86 13.09 2.86
C ALA A 477 -18.84 12.79 1.73
N ALA A 478 -18.87 11.53 1.27
CA ALA A 478 -19.93 11.03 0.38
C ALA A 478 -20.83 10.09 1.19
N ALA A 479 -22.12 10.40 1.27
CA ALA A 479 -23.14 9.55 1.89
C ALA A 479 -23.82 8.70 0.82
N ALA A 480 -23.95 7.39 1.07
CA ALA A 480 -24.74 6.49 0.24
C ALA A 480 -25.60 5.59 1.13
N GLY A 481 -26.89 5.45 0.79
CA GLY A 481 -27.79 4.50 1.46
C GLY A 481 -27.64 3.11 0.86
N SER A 482 -27.52 2.08 1.71
CA SER A 482 -27.56 0.68 1.29
C SER A 482 -28.47 -0.13 2.20
N SER A 483 -29.34 -0.95 1.63
CA SER A 483 -30.15 -1.91 2.38
C SER A 483 -29.31 -3.13 2.75
N SER A 484 -29.13 -3.40 4.04
CA SER A 484 -28.64 -4.70 4.50
C SER A 484 -29.78 -5.72 4.47
N GLY A 485 -29.47 -7.00 4.29
CA GLY A 485 -30.46 -8.09 4.13
C GLY A 485 -31.34 -8.36 5.37
N ASP A 486 -31.25 -7.53 6.42
CA ASP A 486 -31.96 -7.69 7.70
C ASP A 486 -32.97 -6.54 7.96
N GLY A 487 -33.41 -5.84 6.92
CA GLY A 487 -34.52 -4.87 7.00
C GLY A 487 -34.20 -3.53 7.69
N GLY A 488 -32.97 -3.30 8.14
CA GLY A 488 -32.49 -2.01 8.65
C GLY A 488 -31.94 -1.10 7.55
N VAL A 489 -32.31 0.18 7.56
CA VAL A 489 -31.66 1.21 6.73
C VAL A 489 -30.33 1.59 7.38
N GLU A 490 -29.25 1.56 6.60
CA GLU A 490 -27.91 1.94 7.03
C GLU A 490 -27.42 3.15 6.23
N VAL A 491 -26.91 4.17 6.94
CA VAL A 491 -26.25 5.31 6.32
C VAL A 491 -24.74 5.09 6.39
N VAL A 492 -24.10 5.09 5.22
CA VAL A 492 -22.65 4.89 5.09
C VAL A 492 -21.99 6.20 4.66
N VAL A 493 -21.03 6.67 5.47
CA VAL A 493 -20.22 7.86 5.22
C VAL A 493 -18.76 7.44 5.04
N ARG A 494 -18.11 7.96 3.99
CA ARG A 494 -16.67 7.75 3.78
C ARG A 494 -15.91 9.04 4.06
N HIS A 495 -14.88 8.95 4.90
CA HIS A 495 -13.90 10.00 5.09
C HIS A 495 -12.58 9.61 4.44
N SER A 496 -11.96 10.55 3.73
CA SER A 496 -10.59 10.45 3.24
C SER A 496 -9.81 11.68 3.71
N PHE A 497 -8.56 11.47 4.14
CA PHE A 497 -7.71 12.54 4.65
C PHE A 497 -6.23 12.23 4.42
N VAL A 498 -5.41 13.27 4.32
CA VAL A 498 -3.95 13.14 4.17
C VAL A 498 -3.32 12.82 5.53
N SER A 499 -2.73 11.63 5.64
CA SER A 499 -2.03 11.19 6.85
C SER A 499 -0.55 11.57 6.85
N GLN A 500 0.08 11.67 5.68
CA GLN A 500 1.48 12.07 5.53
C GLN A 500 1.65 12.95 4.29
N ARG A 501 2.52 13.95 4.41
CA ARG A 501 3.02 14.75 3.30
C ARG A 501 4.51 14.95 3.47
N LEU A 502 5.30 14.43 2.55
CA LEU A 502 6.76 14.52 2.59
C LEU A 502 7.27 15.15 1.30
N GLN A 503 8.06 16.20 1.42
CA GLN A 503 8.77 16.80 0.31
C GLN A 503 10.14 16.13 0.16
N TYR A 504 10.54 15.86 -1.08
CA TYR A 504 11.86 15.33 -1.39
C TYR A 504 12.61 16.38 -2.20
N ASP A 505 13.81 16.74 -1.75
CA ASP A 505 14.71 17.64 -2.47
C ASP A 505 16.03 16.92 -2.76
N ALA A 506 16.41 16.90 -4.04
CA ALA A 506 17.65 16.27 -4.48
C ALA A 506 18.89 16.95 -3.87
N ALA A 507 18.88 18.27 -3.71
CA ALA A 507 19.96 19.02 -3.09
C ALA A 507 20.13 18.68 -1.61
N GLU A 508 19.02 18.49 -0.88
CA GLU A 508 19.06 18.05 0.52
C GLU A 508 19.66 16.64 0.65
N VAL A 509 19.27 15.70 -0.22
CA VAL A 509 19.85 14.34 -0.24
C VAL A 509 21.36 14.39 -0.52
N VAL A 510 21.78 15.19 -1.50
CA VAL A 510 23.21 15.37 -1.83
C VAL A 510 23.97 16.01 -0.67
N ALA A 511 23.40 17.04 -0.03
CA ALA A 511 24.00 17.72 1.12
C ALA A 511 24.15 16.77 2.33
N ALA A 512 23.09 16.00 2.64
CA ALA A 512 23.10 15.01 3.71
C ALA A 512 24.17 13.93 3.48
N PHE A 513 24.34 13.46 2.23
CA PHE A 513 25.41 12.52 1.91
C PHE A 513 26.80 13.12 2.14
N ARG A 514 27.03 14.38 1.75
CA ARG A 514 28.33 15.06 1.90
C ARG A 514 28.67 15.36 3.36
N ALA A 515 27.66 15.58 4.20
CA ALA A 515 27.83 15.79 5.64
C ALA A 515 28.10 14.48 6.41
N ALA A 516 27.67 13.34 5.87
CA ALA A 516 27.91 12.04 6.49
C ALA A 516 29.40 11.66 6.43
N PRO A 517 29.95 11.01 7.48
CA PRO A 517 31.31 10.52 7.45
C PRO A 517 31.51 9.54 6.28
N PRO A 518 32.66 9.58 5.59
CA PRO A 518 32.92 8.67 4.47
C PRO A 518 32.82 7.22 4.96
N PRO A 519 32.17 6.32 4.19
CA PRO A 519 32.13 4.92 4.54
C PRO A 519 33.55 4.37 4.59
N VAL A 520 33.81 3.40 5.47
CA VAL A 520 35.11 2.72 5.55
C VAL A 520 35.36 2.00 4.23
N VAL A 521 36.18 2.59 3.37
CA VAL A 521 36.55 2.00 2.07
C VAL A 521 37.60 0.92 2.34
N MET A 522 37.18 -0.34 2.33
CA MET A 522 38.13 -1.46 2.30
C MET A 522 38.77 -1.52 0.91
N PRO A 523 40.10 -1.46 0.78
CA PRO A 523 40.77 -1.43 -0.53
C PRO A 523 40.41 -2.66 -1.36
N GLU A 524 40.21 -2.47 -2.68
CA GLU A 524 40.06 -3.61 -3.59
C GLU A 524 41.33 -4.48 -3.53
N PRO A 525 41.23 -5.81 -3.39
CA PRO A 525 42.38 -6.67 -3.54
C PRO A 525 42.95 -6.51 -4.97
N PRO A 526 44.29 -6.51 -5.13
CA PRO A 526 44.93 -6.21 -6.41
C PRO A 526 44.40 -7.14 -7.51
N ARG A 527 44.00 -6.54 -8.64
CA ARG A 527 43.54 -7.28 -9.82
C ARG A 527 44.67 -8.17 -10.33
N LYS A 528 44.55 -9.50 -10.15
CA LYS A 528 45.42 -10.46 -10.85
C LYS A 528 45.20 -10.28 -12.35
N ARG A 529 46.23 -9.86 -13.10
CA ARG A 529 46.19 -9.80 -14.56
C ARG A 529 45.87 -11.20 -15.10
N ALA A 530 44.69 -11.36 -15.69
CA ALA A 530 44.36 -12.57 -16.44
C ALA A 530 45.27 -12.65 -17.66
N ARG A 531 45.90 -13.81 -17.88
CA ARG A 531 46.62 -14.11 -19.13
C ARG A 531 45.66 -13.93 -20.31
N LYS A 532 46.11 -13.25 -21.36
CA LYS A 532 45.45 -13.20 -22.66
C LYS A 532 45.42 -14.62 -23.22
N GLU A 533 44.28 -15.28 -23.16
CA GLU A 533 43.93 -16.36 -24.09
C GLU A 533 42.82 -15.83 -25.00
N GLY A 534 42.99 -16.06 -26.31
CA GLY A 534 42.24 -15.39 -27.38
C GLY A 534 40.72 -15.59 -27.27
N SER A 535 39.97 -14.50 -27.43
CA SER A 535 38.51 -14.57 -27.59
C SER A 535 38.16 -15.11 -28.99
N PRO A 536 37.20 -16.06 -29.11
CA PRO A 536 36.60 -16.36 -30.40
C PRO A 536 35.67 -15.21 -30.83
N ALA A 537 35.53 -15.03 -32.14
CA ALA A 537 34.74 -13.96 -32.77
C ALA A 537 33.26 -14.01 -32.38
N ALA A 538 32.63 -12.83 -32.31
CA ALA A 538 31.22 -12.67 -31.98
C ALA A 538 30.30 -13.40 -32.99
N PRO A 539 29.22 -14.05 -32.54
CA PRO A 539 28.26 -14.70 -33.43
C PRO A 539 27.51 -13.69 -34.30
N THR A 540 27.23 -14.05 -35.55
CA THR A 540 26.45 -13.24 -36.49
C THR A 540 24.98 -13.15 -36.05
N ARG A 541 24.30 -12.06 -36.40
CA ARG A 541 22.89 -11.73 -36.01
C ARG A 541 21.87 -12.87 -36.20
N VAL A 542 22.13 -13.83 -37.09
CA VAL A 542 21.24 -14.96 -37.39
C VAL A 542 21.30 -16.05 -36.31
N SER A 543 22.47 -16.38 -35.76
CA SER A 543 22.59 -17.43 -34.74
C SER A 543 22.08 -16.99 -33.36
N ALA A 544 22.17 -15.69 -33.06
CA ALA A 544 21.53 -15.10 -31.87
C ALA A 544 19.99 -15.21 -31.92
N ARG A 545 19.38 -15.22 -33.11
CA ARG A 545 17.92 -15.37 -33.26
C ARG A 545 17.46 -16.83 -33.07
N GLN A 546 18.28 -17.79 -33.47
CA GLN A 546 18.01 -19.22 -33.24
C GLN A 546 18.17 -19.61 -31.76
N SER A 547 19.18 -19.09 -31.06
CA SER A 547 19.33 -19.26 -29.60
C SER A 547 18.20 -18.61 -28.79
N ARG A 548 17.57 -17.55 -29.32
CA ARG A 548 16.39 -16.89 -28.71
C ARG A 548 15.13 -17.76 -28.81
N ASN A 549 14.95 -18.45 -29.93
CA ASN A 549 13.84 -19.40 -30.09
C ASN A 549 14.00 -20.64 -29.21
N SER A 550 15.23 -21.12 -28.97
CA SER A 550 15.46 -22.25 -28.07
C SER A 550 15.24 -21.89 -26.60
N GLN A 551 15.59 -20.67 -26.16
CA GLN A 551 15.26 -20.20 -24.81
C GLN A 551 13.76 -20.01 -24.63
N ARG A 552 13.06 -19.39 -25.60
CA ARG A 552 11.58 -19.32 -25.60
C ARG A 552 10.91 -20.70 -25.56
N ALA A 553 11.45 -21.68 -26.28
CA ALA A 553 10.94 -23.05 -26.27
C ALA A 553 11.17 -23.73 -24.91
N GLN A 554 12.34 -23.53 -24.28
CA GLN A 554 12.61 -24.00 -22.93
C GLN A 554 11.62 -23.43 -21.90
N TYR A 555 11.31 -22.13 -21.99
CA TYR A 555 10.30 -21.50 -21.13
C TYR A 555 8.87 -22.03 -21.37
N ALA A 556 8.55 -22.45 -22.60
CA ALA A 556 7.24 -23.03 -22.93
C ALA A 556 7.11 -24.52 -22.56
N GLU A 557 8.17 -25.32 -22.70
CA GLU A 557 8.17 -26.77 -22.39
C GLU A 557 8.15 -27.06 -20.87
N GLU A 558 8.82 -26.24 -20.06
CA GLU A 558 8.71 -26.32 -18.59
C GLU A 558 7.29 -25.96 -18.09
N SER A 559 6.57 -25.14 -18.85
CA SER A 559 5.18 -24.73 -18.55
C SER A 559 4.15 -25.81 -18.93
N ALA A 560 4.41 -26.60 -19.98
CA ALA A 560 3.53 -27.68 -20.43
C ALA A 560 3.63 -28.94 -19.55
N SER A 561 4.83 -29.23 -19.00
CA SER A 561 5.07 -30.42 -18.17
C SER A 561 4.43 -30.37 -16.77
N SER A 562 3.80 -29.26 -16.39
CA SER A 562 3.12 -29.08 -15.10
C SER A 562 1.59 -29.14 -15.16
N GLN A 563 0.99 -29.40 -16.34
CA GLN A 563 -0.46 -29.54 -16.51
C GLN A 563 -0.96 -30.99 -16.59
N ASP A 564 -0.08 -31.99 -16.75
CA ASP A 564 -0.48 -33.41 -16.74
C ASP A 564 -0.22 -34.05 -15.35
N GLY A 565 -1.14 -33.78 -14.42
CA GLY A 565 -1.08 -34.32 -13.06
C GLY A 565 -2.46 -34.37 -12.40
N GLY A 566 -3.49 -34.81 -13.13
CA GLY A 566 -4.85 -34.88 -12.60
C GLY A 566 -5.76 -35.77 -13.44
N GLY A 567 -5.60 -37.09 -13.32
CA GLY A 567 -6.47 -38.08 -13.97
C GLY A 567 -6.61 -39.32 -13.10
N SER A 568 -7.78 -39.47 -12.50
CA SER A 568 -8.27 -40.60 -11.70
C SER A 568 -8.24 -41.94 -12.42
N GLY A 569 -7.91 -43.02 -11.71
CA GLY A 569 -8.09 -44.40 -12.17
C GLY A 569 -8.26 -45.36 -10.99
N SER A 570 -9.50 -45.74 -10.73
CA SER A 570 -9.96 -46.83 -9.86
C SER A 570 -9.49 -48.20 -10.37
N GLY A 571 -9.15 -49.12 -9.46
CA GLY A 571 -8.95 -50.53 -9.79
C GLY A 571 -8.56 -51.34 -8.56
N GLU A 572 -9.55 -51.98 -7.96
CA GLU A 572 -9.40 -53.15 -7.09
C GLU A 572 -8.72 -54.28 -7.88
N GLU A 573 -7.82 -55.05 -7.26
CA GLU A 573 -7.86 -56.52 -7.33
C GLU A 573 -6.90 -57.16 -6.32
N GLU A 574 -7.43 -58.19 -5.67
CA GLU A 574 -6.83 -59.10 -4.72
C GLU A 574 -5.90 -60.12 -5.39
N GLY A 575 -5.14 -60.86 -4.58
CA GLY A 575 -4.87 -62.27 -4.86
C GLY A 575 -3.40 -62.57 -5.10
N GLY A 576 -2.82 -63.35 -4.19
CA GLY A 576 -1.44 -63.78 -4.26
C GLY A 576 -1.20 -65.01 -5.13
N SER A 577 0.10 -65.36 -5.18
CA SER A 577 0.78 -66.47 -5.86
C SER A 577 1.26 -66.17 -7.28
#